data_AF-A0A7S0RD75-F1
#
_entry.id   AF-A0A7S0RD75-F1
#
_cell.length_a   1.000
_cell.length_b   1.000
_cell.length_c   1.000
_cell.angle_alpha   90.00
_cell.angle_beta   90.00
_cell.angle_gamma   90.00
#
_symmetry.space_group_name_H-M   'P 1'
#
loop_
_entity.id
_entity.type
_entity.pdbx_description
1 polymer ?
#
loop_
_entity_poly.entity_id
_entity_poly.type
_entity_poly.pdbx_seq_one_letter_code
_entity_poly.pdbx_strand_id
1 'polypeptide(L)'
;MQTQQRTGFARVGRAAPVAAVPRRAGRAQGRRTTVQVEARKVALLGAAGGIGQPLALLLKMNRMVTELALYDIANVAGVAADISHCNTPVKVTSATGPEELPNALKGAELILIPAGVPRKPGMTRDDLFNTNAGIVKALVEAVAKHAPGAVIQIVTNPVNSTVPIAAETLKKAGVYDPRKLMGVTSLDIVRANTFVAEAKGLDMKDVDVPVVG
;
A
#
# COMPACT_ATOMS: atom_id res chain seq x y z
N MET A 1 26.46 -56.28 39.85
CA MET A 1 26.86 -57.69 39.59
C MET A 1 25.68 -58.58 39.97
N GLN A 2 25.41 -59.62 39.17
CA GLN A 2 24.24 -60.54 39.15
C GLN A 2 22.99 -59.98 38.43
N THR A 3 22.69 -60.30 37.15
CA THR A 3 22.23 -61.58 36.51
C THR A 3 21.13 -62.27 37.32
N GLN A 4 20.03 -62.78 36.79
CA GLN A 4 19.53 -63.12 35.46
C GLN A 4 18.08 -63.56 35.72
N GLN A 5 17.15 -63.40 34.79
CA GLN A 5 16.15 -64.44 34.52
C GLN A 5 15.47 -64.17 33.18
N ARG A 6 15.78 -65.04 32.21
CA ARG A 6 14.94 -65.30 31.03
C ARG A 6 14.37 -66.70 31.22
N THR A 7 13.12 -66.88 30.77
CA THR A 7 12.66 -67.90 29.80
C THR A 7 11.28 -68.46 30.19
N GLY A 8 10.42 -68.62 29.18
CA GLY A 8 9.11 -69.24 29.33
C GLY A 8 8.13 -68.85 28.23
N PHE A 9 8.46 -69.13 26.96
CA PHE A 9 7.52 -69.04 25.83
C PHE A 9 6.55 -70.22 25.87
N ALA A 10 5.25 -69.94 25.95
CA ALA A 10 4.16 -70.90 25.72
C ALA A 10 3.45 -70.62 24.39
N ARG A 11 2.93 -71.69 23.79
CA ARG A 11 2.54 -71.83 22.39
C ARG A 11 1.30 -71.02 21.96
N VAL A 12 1.40 -70.62 20.70
CA VAL A 12 0.44 -70.03 19.76
C VAL A 12 -0.94 -70.72 19.73
N GLY A 13 -2.00 -69.93 19.92
CA GLY A 13 -3.34 -70.18 19.37
C GLY A 13 -3.50 -69.41 18.05
N ARG A 14 -3.94 -70.07 16.98
CA ARG A 14 -4.10 -69.48 15.63
C ARG A 14 -5.18 -68.40 15.63
N ALA A 15 -4.81 -67.18 15.24
CA ALA A 15 -5.74 -66.14 14.81
C ALA A 15 -5.79 -66.07 13.27
N ALA A 16 -6.99 -65.89 12.74
CA ALA A 16 -7.33 -65.84 11.32
C ALA A 16 -6.62 -64.70 10.54
N PRO A 17 -6.46 -64.80 9.21
CA PRO A 17 -5.69 -63.82 8.44
C PRO A 17 -6.41 -62.46 8.38
N VAL A 18 -5.70 -61.41 8.79
CA VAL A 18 -6.15 -60.01 8.66
C VAL A 18 -5.94 -59.57 7.21
N ALA A 19 -7.00 -59.07 6.58
CA ALA A 19 -7.03 -58.63 5.19
C ALA A 19 -6.00 -57.51 4.92
N ALA A 20 -5.34 -57.59 3.76
CA ALA A 20 -4.35 -56.62 3.32
C ALA A 20 -4.98 -55.25 3.03
N VAL A 21 -4.42 -54.20 3.63
CA VAL A 21 -4.80 -52.80 3.37
C VAL A 21 -4.20 -52.36 2.02
N PRO A 22 -4.99 -51.83 1.08
CA PRO A 22 -4.47 -51.41 -0.21
C PRO A 22 -3.59 -50.15 -0.08
N ARG A 23 -2.43 -50.16 -0.73
CA ARG A 23 -1.52 -49.01 -0.82
C ARG A 23 -2.20 -47.90 -1.61
N ARG A 24 -2.41 -46.72 -0.99
CA ARG A 24 -2.87 -45.52 -1.69
C ARG A 24 -1.81 -45.07 -2.71
N ALA A 25 -2.28 -44.93 -3.95
CA ALA A 25 -1.53 -44.41 -5.08
C ALA A 25 -1.18 -42.91 -4.92
N GLY A 26 -0.16 -42.51 -5.67
CA GLY A 26 0.53 -41.22 -5.73
C GLY A 26 -0.24 -39.96 -5.31
N ARG A 27 0.44 -39.15 -4.49
CA ARG A 27 0.07 -37.77 -4.21
C ARG A 27 0.28 -36.96 -5.49
N ALA A 28 -0.80 -36.45 -6.08
CA ALA A 28 -0.72 -35.50 -7.18
C ALA A 28 0.04 -34.25 -6.71
N GLN A 29 1.11 -33.90 -7.42
CA GLN A 29 1.88 -32.68 -7.23
C GLN A 29 0.92 -31.49 -7.40
N GLY A 30 0.60 -30.79 -6.31
CA GLY A 30 -0.24 -29.59 -6.37
C GLY A 30 0.40 -28.57 -7.30
N ARG A 31 -0.27 -28.27 -8.42
CA ARG A 31 0.06 -27.12 -9.27
C ARG A 31 0.04 -25.89 -8.38
N ARG A 32 1.21 -25.34 -8.05
CA ARG A 32 1.31 -23.95 -7.58
C ARG A 32 0.82 -23.09 -8.73
N THR A 33 -0.43 -22.65 -8.67
CA THR A 33 -0.88 -21.51 -9.45
C THR A 33 -0.05 -20.32 -9.02
N THR A 34 0.99 -20.00 -9.78
CA THR A 34 1.58 -18.67 -9.76
C THR A 34 0.45 -17.72 -10.11
N VAL A 35 -0.12 -17.04 -9.12
CA VAL A 35 -0.95 -15.87 -9.37
C VAL A 35 -0.07 -14.95 -10.18
N GLN A 36 -0.42 -14.72 -11.45
CA GLN A 36 0.19 -13.65 -12.20
C GLN A 36 -0.28 -12.37 -11.50
N VAL A 37 0.60 -11.82 -10.66
CA VAL A 37 0.38 -10.51 -10.10
C VAL A 37 0.54 -9.56 -11.27
N GLU A 38 -0.57 -9.01 -11.76
CA GLU A 38 -0.51 -7.87 -12.67
C GLU A 38 0.45 -6.85 -12.05
N ALA A 39 1.48 -6.46 -12.79
CA ALA A 39 2.42 -5.48 -12.28
C ALA A 39 1.62 -4.21 -11.97
N ARG A 40 1.66 -3.75 -10.72
CA ARG A 40 1.04 -2.50 -10.26
C ARG A 40 2.12 -1.62 -9.70
N LYS A 41 2.47 -0.59 -10.45
CA LYS A 41 3.40 0.44 -10.00
C LYS A 41 2.65 1.57 -9.30
N VAL A 42 3.04 1.82 -8.06
CA VAL A 42 2.55 2.94 -7.24
C VAL A 42 3.66 3.97 -7.10
N ALA A 43 3.37 5.24 -7.41
CA ALA A 43 4.25 6.36 -7.10
C ALA A 43 3.74 7.11 -5.88
N LEU A 44 4.62 7.38 -4.92
CA LEU A 44 4.32 8.15 -3.72
C LEU A 44 5.12 9.47 -3.74
N LEU A 45 4.43 10.58 -3.96
CA LEU A 45 5.02 11.91 -4.08
C LEU A 45 4.96 12.66 -2.73
N GLY A 46 6.09 12.91 -2.11
CA GLY A 46 6.20 13.37 -0.70
C GLY A 46 6.52 12.24 0.27
N ALA A 47 7.27 11.23 -0.18
CA ALA A 47 7.55 10.00 0.54
C ALA A 47 8.43 10.19 1.79
N ALA A 48 9.22 11.25 1.88
CA ALA A 48 10.05 11.55 3.04
C ALA A 48 9.30 12.33 4.13
N GLY A 49 8.09 12.82 3.85
CA GLY A 49 7.25 13.54 4.81
C GLY A 49 6.63 12.65 5.90
N GLY A 50 6.04 13.29 6.92
CA GLY A 50 5.44 12.59 8.07
C GLY A 50 4.28 11.65 7.73
N ILE A 51 3.54 11.91 6.65
CA ILE A 51 2.55 10.98 6.09
C ILE A 51 3.22 9.98 5.14
N GLY A 52 4.19 10.45 4.36
CA GLY A 52 4.85 9.67 3.31
C GLY A 52 5.56 8.42 3.83
N GLN A 53 6.34 8.53 4.89
CA GLN A 53 7.12 7.41 5.43
C GLN A 53 6.23 6.24 5.92
N PRO A 54 5.24 6.43 6.82
CA PRO A 54 4.38 5.34 7.23
C PRO A 54 3.50 4.81 6.08
N LEU A 55 3.07 5.68 5.15
CA LEU A 55 2.33 5.25 3.97
C LEU A 55 3.20 4.37 3.04
N ALA A 56 4.48 4.71 2.85
CA ALA A 56 5.43 3.90 2.10
C ALA A 56 5.57 2.49 2.70
N LEU A 57 5.65 2.38 4.03
CA LEU A 57 5.69 1.10 4.73
C LEU A 57 4.42 0.27 4.47
N LEU A 58 3.23 0.87 4.61
CA LEU A 58 1.97 0.17 4.35
C LEU A 58 1.85 -0.29 2.89
N LEU A 59 2.30 0.53 1.94
CA LEU A 59 2.34 0.15 0.52
C LEU A 59 3.32 -0.98 0.25
N LYS A 60 4.51 -0.96 0.87
CA LYS A 60 5.52 -2.03 0.79
C LYS A 60 4.99 -3.37 1.31
N MET A 61 4.08 -3.34 2.29
CA MET A 61 3.43 -4.54 2.85
C MET A 61 2.23 -5.02 2.02
N ASN A 62 1.74 -4.22 1.07
CA ASN A 62 0.57 -4.55 0.27
C ASN A 62 0.92 -5.52 -0.88
N ARG A 63 0.31 -6.71 -0.87
CA ARG A 63 0.52 -7.77 -1.89
C ARG A 63 0.04 -7.41 -3.29
N MET A 64 -0.78 -6.36 -3.42
CA MET A 64 -1.26 -5.87 -4.71
C MET A 64 -0.26 -4.93 -5.38
N VAL A 65 0.76 -4.44 -4.67
CA VAL A 65 1.79 -3.55 -5.24
C VAL A 65 2.97 -4.42 -5.69
N THR A 66 3.51 -4.17 -6.88
CA THR A 66 4.73 -4.86 -7.36
C THR A 66 5.93 -3.93 -7.42
N GLU A 67 5.69 -2.65 -7.69
CA GLU A 67 6.71 -1.61 -7.72
C GLU A 67 6.23 -0.38 -6.93
N LEU A 68 7.09 0.13 -6.05
CA LEU A 68 6.86 1.31 -5.24
C LEU A 68 7.94 2.34 -5.55
N ALA A 69 7.57 3.40 -6.26
CA ALA A 69 8.45 4.53 -6.55
C ALA A 69 8.24 5.64 -5.51
N LEU A 70 9.26 5.90 -4.71
CA LEU A 70 9.25 6.94 -3.69
C LEU A 70 9.86 8.22 -4.24
N TYR A 71 9.14 9.32 -4.18
CA TYR A 71 9.61 10.63 -4.63
C TYR A 71 9.57 11.64 -3.50
N ASP A 72 10.61 12.46 -3.40
CA ASP A 72 10.61 13.68 -2.59
C ASP A 72 11.65 14.68 -3.11
N ILE A 73 11.61 15.92 -2.62
CA ILE A 73 12.61 16.94 -2.95
C ILE A 73 13.95 16.67 -2.24
N ALA A 74 13.93 15.94 -1.11
CA ALA A 74 15.11 15.63 -0.31
C ALA A 74 14.90 14.34 0.52
N ASN A 75 16.01 13.74 0.97
CA ASN A 75 16.06 12.65 1.95
C ASN A 75 15.34 11.33 1.58
N VAL A 76 14.77 11.20 0.38
CA VAL A 76 13.99 10.02 -0.01
C VAL A 76 14.84 8.76 -0.26
N ALA A 77 16.11 8.91 -0.63
CA ALA A 77 17.01 7.76 -0.83
C ALA A 77 17.19 6.93 0.45
N GLY A 78 17.32 7.59 1.61
CA GLY A 78 17.41 6.93 2.91
C GLY A 78 16.12 6.19 3.28
N VAL A 79 14.97 6.84 3.02
CA VAL A 79 13.65 6.22 3.22
C VAL A 79 13.48 4.99 2.33
N ALA A 80 13.86 5.08 1.05
CA ALA A 80 13.77 3.96 0.13
C ALA A 80 14.69 2.80 0.54
N ALA A 81 15.90 3.08 1.01
CA ALA A 81 16.80 2.05 1.53
C ALA A 81 16.17 1.29 2.72
N ASP A 82 15.62 2.03 3.69
CA ASP A 82 14.94 1.44 4.85
C ASP A 82 13.73 0.58 4.43
N ILE A 83 12.83 1.14 3.62
CA ILE A 83 11.64 0.44 3.11
C ILE A 83 12.02 -0.77 2.24
N SER A 84 13.13 -0.72 1.50
CA SER A 84 13.57 -1.83 0.63
C SER A 84 13.95 -3.10 1.39
N HIS A 85 14.40 -2.98 2.64
CA HIS A 85 14.78 -4.11 3.49
C HIS A 85 13.59 -4.89 4.07
N CYS A 86 12.37 -4.35 3.97
CA CYS A 86 11.17 -5.10 4.33
C CYS A 86 11.04 -6.34 3.43
N ASN A 87 10.82 -7.50 4.05
CA ASN A 87 10.83 -8.83 3.42
C ASN A 87 9.58 -9.13 2.56
N THR A 88 9.28 -8.26 1.60
CA THR A 88 8.19 -8.40 0.64
C THR A 88 8.71 -8.33 -0.79
N PRO A 89 8.02 -8.93 -1.78
CA PRO A 89 8.50 -8.95 -3.17
C PRO A 89 8.43 -7.58 -3.88
N VAL A 90 7.82 -6.56 -3.26
CA VAL A 90 7.66 -5.23 -3.86
C VAL A 90 9.02 -4.59 -4.10
N LYS A 91 9.32 -4.22 -5.35
CA LYS A 91 10.53 -3.48 -5.67
C LYS A 91 10.38 -2.02 -5.26
N VAL A 92 11.38 -1.45 -4.60
CA VAL A 92 11.37 -0.06 -4.16
C VAL A 92 12.41 0.72 -4.94
N THR A 93 12.02 1.88 -5.48
CA THR A 93 12.93 2.84 -6.10
C THR A 93 12.76 4.20 -5.46
N SER A 94 13.78 5.06 -5.57
CA SER A 94 13.73 6.44 -5.13
C SER A 94 14.00 7.39 -6.30
N ALA A 95 13.38 8.56 -6.26
CA ALA A 95 13.64 9.70 -7.15
C ALA A 95 13.73 10.98 -6.32
N THR A 96 14.85 11.69 -6.39
CA THR A 96 15.11 12.90 -5.60
C THR A 96 15.11 14.13 -6.49
N GLY A 97 14.27 15.12 -6.15
CA GLY A 97 14.25 16.42 -6.82
C GLY A 97 13.57 16.40 -8.21
N PRO A 98 13.29 17.59 -8.78
CA PRO A 98 12.44 17.72 -9.97
C PRO A 98 12.92 16.92 -11.19
N GLU A 99 14.23 16.81 -11.38
CA GLU A 99 14.86 16.13 -12.52
C GLU A 99 14.57 14.62 -12.54
N GLU A 100 14.40 14.02 -11.37
CA GLU A 100 14.14 12.57 -11.23
C GLU A 100 12.65 12.24 -11.12
N LEU A 101 11.78 13.24 -10.90
CA LEU A 101 10.33 13.04 -10.83
C LEU A 101 9.76 12.23 -12.01
N PRO A 102 10.16 12.47 -13.28
CA PRO A 102 9.71 11.65 -14.40
C PRO A 102 9.98 10.15 -14.24
N ASN A 103 11.08 9.76 -13.57
CA ASN A 103 11.44 8.36 -13.34
C ASN A 103 10.49 7.69 -12.35
N ALA A 104 10.06 8.41 -11.31
CA ALA A 104 9.05 7.92 -10.38
C ALA A 104 7.69 7.71 -11.07
N LEU A 105 7.33 8.62 -11.97
CA LEU A 105 6.03 8.62 -12.66
C LEU A 105 5.91 7.58 -13.77
N LYS A 106 7.00 7.29 -14.50
CA LYS A 106 6.97 6.42 -15.68
C LYS A 106 6.35 5.05 -15.37
N GLY A 107 5.21 4.75 -16.00
CA GLY A 107 4.51 3.48 -15.83
C GLY A 107 3.75 3.33 -14.51
N ALA A 108 3.63 4.39 -13.70
CA ALA A 108 2.78 4.36 -12.51
C ALA A 108 1.30 4.27 -12.90
N GLU A 109 0.54 3.42 -12.20
CA GLU A 109 -0.91 3.26 -12.37
C GLU A 109 -1.68 3.96 -11.25
N LEU A 110 -1.06 4.10 -10.08
CA LEU A 110 -1.58 4.86 -8.95
C LEU A 110 -0.51 5.84 -8.47
N ILE A 111 -0.92 7.08 -8.25
CA ILE A 111 -0.08 8.18 -7.79
C ILE A 111 -0.72 8.78 -6.55
N LEU A 112 -0.03 8.66 -5.43
CA LEU A 112 -0.43 9.21 -4.14
C LEU A 112 0.35 10.50 -3.90
N ILE A 113 -0.34 11.59 -3.58
CA ILE A 113 0.27 12.91 -3.35
C ILE A 113 -0.04 13.38 -1.92
N PRO A 114 0.72 12.91 -0.91
CA PRO A 114 0.78 13.53 0.42
C PRO A 114 1.73 14.74 0.50
N ALA A 115 2.51 15.02 -0.54
CA ALA A 115 3.43 16.15 -0.58
C ALA A 115 2.74 17.47 -0.22
N GLY A 116 3.25 18.15 0.80
CA GLY A 116 2.72 19.40 1.29
C GLY A 116 3.43 19.82 2.56
N VAL A 117 3.29 21.08 2.91
CA VAL A 117 3.81 21.62 4.16
C VAL A 117 2.73 21.47 5.22
N PRO A 118 3.02 20.89 6.41
CA PRO A 118 2.09 20.92 7.52
C PRO A 118 1.95 22.35 8.03
N ARG A 119 0.80 22.68 8.62
CA ARG A 119 0.61 24.00 9.23
C ARG A 119 1.66 24.24 10.30
N LYS A 120 2.46 25.29 10.15
CA LYS A 120 3.45 25.73 11.14
C LYS A 120 2.88 26.84 12.04
N PRO A 121 3.34 26.98 13.29
CA PRO A 121 3.02 28.14 14.12
C PRO A 121 3.32 29.44 13.35
N GLY A 122 2.39 30.39 13.38
CA GLY A 122 2.51 31.67 12.67
C GLY A 122 2.10 31.65 11.18
N MET A 123 1.84 30.49 10.57
CA MET A 123 1.35 30.40 9.19
C MET A 123 -0.15 30.67 9.11
N THR A 124 -0.55 31.60 8.23
CA THR A 124 -1.98 31.86 7.97
C THR A 124 -2.59 30.71 7.17
N ARG A 125 -3.93 30.70 7.06
CA ARG A 125 -4.63 29.72 6.21
C ARG A 125 -4.28 29.93 4.74
N ASP A 126 -4.16 31.17 4.32
CA ASP A 126 -3.88 31.54 2.93
C ASP A 126 -2.44 31.18 2.55
N ASP A 127 -1.47 31.38 3.44
CA ASP A 127 -0.07 30.97 3.19
C ASP A 127 0.03 29.47 2.97
N LEU A 128 -0.65 28.68 3.82
CA LEU A 128 -0.68 27.22 3.71
C LEU A 128 -1.32 26.79 2.40
N PHE A 129 -2.45 27.41 2.05
CA PHE A 129 -3.13 27.16 0.78
C PHE A 129 -2.23 27.46 -0.41
N ASN A 130 -1.65 28.66 -0.49
CA ASN A 130 -0.80 29.08 -1.60
C ASN A 130 0.43 28.18 -1.76
N THR A 131 1.06 27.79 -0.65
CA THR A 131 2.20 26.87 -0.65
C THR A 131 1.81 25.51 -1.22
N ASN A 132 0.75 24.90 -0.69
CA ASN A 132 0.34 23.56 -1.11
C ASN A 132 -0.31 23.56 -2.51
N ALA A 133 -0.97 24.64 -2.92
CA ALA A 133 -1.46 24.85 -4.27
C ALA A 133 -0.33 24.80 -5.30
N GLY A 134 0.79 25.50 -5.02
CA GLY A 134 1.98 25.46 -5.87
C GLY A 134 2.59 24.07 -5.99
N ILE A 135 2.72 23.36 -4.86
CA ILE A 135 3.26 22.00 -4.82
C ILE A 135 2.37 21.05 -5.64
N VAL A 136 1.05 21.03 -5.38
CA VAL A 136 0.12 20.15 -6.08
C VAL A 136 0.11 20.45 -7.58
N LYS A 137 0.07 21.72 -7.96
CA LYS A 137 0.13 22.12 -9.37
C LYS A 137 1.37 21.56 -10.07
N ALA A 138 2.56 21.79 -9.52
CA ALA A 138 3.81 21.35 -10.12
C ALA A 138 3.91 19.83 -10.26
N LEU A 139 3.48 19.09 -9.23
CA LEU A 139 3.47 17.63 -9.27
C LEU A 139 2.46 17.12 -10.31
N VAL A 140 1.25 17.69 -10.37
CA VAL A 140 0.21 17.28 -11.33
C VAL A 140 0.59 17.64 -12.77
N GLU A 141 1.31 18.74 -13.01
CA GLU A 141 1.89 19.06 -14.33
C GLU A 141 2.86 17.96 -14.79
N ALA A 142 3.71 17.46 -13.89
CA ALA A 142 4.60 16.34 -14.20
C ALA A 142 3.81 15.05 -14.45
N VAL A 143 2.78 14.77 -13.65
CA VAL A 143 1.88 13.62 -13.87
C VAL A 143 1.21 13.69 -15.23
N ALA A 144 0.68 14.85 -15.62
CA ALA A 144 0.03 15.05 -16.91
C ALA A 144 0.97 14.73 -18.09
N LYS A 145 2.26 15.03 -17.95
CA LYS A 145 3.28 14.79 -18.97
C LYS A 145 3.79 13.35 -19.00
N HIS A 146 3.95 12.72 -17.84
CA HIS A 146 4.71 11.47 -17.71
C HIS A 146 3.87 10.24 -17.37
N ALA A 147 2.66 10.43 -16.83
CA ALA A 147 1.74 9.37 -16.43
C ALA A 147 0.25 9.80 -16.54
N PRO A 148 -0.22 10.33 -17.68
CA PRO A 148 -1.59 10.85 -17.81
C PRO A 148 -2.69 9.78 -17.62
N GLY A 149 -2.32 8.49 -17.75
CA GLY A 149 -3.23 7.37 -17.57
C GLY A 149 -3.42 6.92 -16.12
N ALA A 150 -2.64 7.44 -15.17
CA ALA A 150 -2.66 6.99 -13.78
C ALA A 150 -3.88 7.50 -13.00
N VAL A 151 -4.28 6.74 -11.98
CA VAL A 151 -5.19 7.23 -10.94
C VAL A 151 -4.39 8.12 -9.99
N ILE A 152 -4.89 9.32 -9.72
CA ILE A 152 -4.27 10.34 -8.88
C ILE A 152 -5.11 10.47 -7.61
N GLN A 153 -4.46 10.28 -6.46
CA GLN A 153 -5.05 10.45 -5.15
C GLN A 153 -4.36 11.60 -4.41
N ILE A 154 -5.11 12.69 -4.23
CA ILE A 154 -4.66 13.90 -3.55
C ILE A 154 -4.91 13.74 -2.06
N VAL A 155 -3.83 13.68 -1.29
CA VAL A 155 -3.85 13.68 0.18
C VAL A 155 -3.49 15.07 0.73
N THR A 156 -2.82 15.90 -0.08
CA THR A 156 -2.41 17.26 0.28
C THR A 156 -3.59 18.13 0.68
N ASN A 157 -3.53 18.66 1.90
CA ASN A 157 -4.50 19.61 2.40
C ASN A 157 -4.26 21.04 1.85
N PRO A 158 -5.31 21.84 1.68
CA PRO A 158 -6.73 21.49 1.86
C PRO A 158 -7.32 20.76 0.63
N VAL A 159 -7.83 19.54 0.83
CA VAL A 159 -8.34 18.67 -0.26
C VAL A 159 -9.41 19.36 -1.11
N ASN A 160 -10.30 20.11 -0.46
CA ASN A 160 -11.40 20.85 -1.10
C ASN A 160 -10.93 21.90 -2.12
N SER A 161 -9.65 22.28 -2.09
CA SER A 161 -9.07 23.23 -3.05
C SER A 161 -7.96 22.61 -3.90
N THR A 162 -7.19 21.67 -3.35
CA THR A 162 -6.11 20.99 -4.10
C THR A 162 -6.65 20.05 -5.18
N VAL A 163 -7.82 19.44 -4.99
CA VAL A 163 -8.48 18.62 -6.02
C VAL A 163 -8.94 19.47 -7.22
N PRO A 164 -9.68 20.59 -7.05
CA PRO A 164 -9.96 21.50 -8.14
C PRO A 164 -8.71 22.01 -8.87
N ILE A 165 -7.64 22.34 -8.13
CA ILE A 165 -6.36 22.75 -8.73
C ILE A 165 -5.81 21.65 -9.63
N ALA A 166 -5.76 20.41 -9.14
CA ALA A 166 -5.30 19.27 -9.93
C ALA A 166 -6.16 19.06 -11.19
N ALA A 167 -7.49 19.17 -11.06
CA ALA A 167 -8.42 19.05 -12.17
C ALA A 167 -8.15 20.11 -13.25
N GLU A 168 -8.02 21.38 -12.88
CA GLU A 168 -7.75 22.48 -13.82
C GLU A 168 -6.37 22.35 -14.48
N THR A 169 -5.36 21.88 -13.74
CA THR A 169 -4.04 21.58 -14.29
C THR A 169 -4.12 20.49 -15.36
N LEU A 170 -4.83 19.38 -15.09
CA LEU A 170 -5.01 18.29 -16.04
C LEU A 170 -5.85 18.71 -17.27
N LYS A 171 -6.86 19.56 -17.08
CA LYS A 171 -7.68 20.11 -18.17
C LYS A 171 -6.84 20.97 -19.11
N LYS A 172 -5.99 21.85 -18.56
CA LYS A 172 -5.06 22.67 -19.34
C LYS A 172 -4.06 21.83 -20.13
N ALA A 173 -3.67 20.67 -19.59
CA ALA A 173 -2.82 19.70 -20.28
C ALA A 173 -3.59 18.78 -21.26
N GLY A 174 -4.92 18.87 -21.34
CA GLY A 174 -5.75 18.07 -22.25
C GLY A 174 -5.90 16.58 -21.88
N VAL A 175 -5.58 16.20 -20.64
CA VAL A 175 -5.53 14.79 -20.20
C VAL A 175 -6.43 14.49 -18.99
N TYR A 176 -7.36 15.38 -18.67
CA TYR A 176 -8.26 15.23 -17.53
C TYR A 176 -9.27 14.08 -17.75
N ASP A 177 -9.24 13.09 -16.85
CA ASP A 177 -10.29 12.08 -16.70
C ASP A 177 -10.88 12.18 -15.27
N PRO A 178 -12.16 12.60 -15.12
CA PRO A 178 -12.78 12.75 -13.80
C PRO A 178 -12.89 11.44 -13.01
N ARG A 179 -12.79 10.27 -13.67
CA ARG A 179 -12.82 8.96 -12.99
C ARG A 179 -11.49 8.61 -12.34
N LYS A 180 -10.43 9.35 -12.66
CA LYS A 180 -9.04 9.06 -12.24
C LYS A 180 -8.47 10.07 -11.25
N LEU A 181 -9.16 11.16 -10.95
CA LEU A 181 -8.72 12.13 -9.94
C LEU A 181 -9.61 12.01 -8.70
N MET A 182 -9.02 11.69 -7.54
CA MET A 182 -9.75 11.60 -6.28
C MET A 182 -9.05 12.39 -5.17
N GLY A 183 -9.84 13.08 -4.35
CA GLY A 183 -9.40 13.56 -3.03
C GLY A 183 -9.55 12.45 -1.99
N VAL A 184 -8.51 12.22 -1.20
CA VAL A 184 -8.55 11.19 -0.15
C VAL A 184 -9.23 11.76 1.09
N THR A 185 -10.47 11.35 1.33
CA THR A 185 -11.29 11.72 2.51
C THR A 185 -11.49 10.56 3.48
N SER A 186 -10.85 9.40 3.23
CA SER A 186 -11.03 8.17 4.01
C SER A 186 -10.68 8.33 5.50
N LEU A 187 -9.87 9.31 5.88
CA LEU A 187 -9.57 9.60 7.28
C LEU A 187 -10.83 10.03 8.06
N ASP A 188 -11.75 10.74 7.43
CA ASP A 188 -12.99 11.17 8.08
C ASP A 188 -13.92 9.98 8.32
N ILE A 189 -13.96 9.01 7.40
CA ILE A 189 -14.67 7.74 7.57
C ILE A 189 -14.05 6.94 8.72
N VAL A 190 -12.73 6.78 8.74
CA VAL A 190 -12.02 6.06 9.82
C VAL A 190 -12.32 6.68 11.19
N ARG A 191 -12.34 8.02 11.27
CA ARG A 191 -12.69 8.74 12.50
C ARG A 191 -14.14 8.55 12.89
N ALA A 192 -15.07 8.68 11.95
CA ALA A 192 -16.49 8.49 12.20
C ALA A 192 -16.78 7.06 12.71
N ASN A 193 -16.21 6.04 12.06
CA ASN A 193 -16.33 4.65 12.50
C ASN A 193 -15.78 4.46 13.91
N THR A 194 -14.61 5.03 14.21
CA THR A 194 -13.99 4.98 15.54
C THR A 194 -14.89 5.59 16.60
N PHE A 195 -15.35 6.82 16.39
CA PHE A 195 -16.15 7.54 17.38
C PHE A 195 -17.53 6.89 17.60
N VAL A 196 -18.15 6.37 16.55
CA VAL A 196 -19.44 5.67 16.66
C VAL A 196 -19.29 4.32 17.37
N ALA A 197 -18.22 3.57 17.07
CA ALA A 197 -17.93 2.31 17.74
C ALA A 197 -17.73 2.51 19.25
N GLU A 198 -16.90 3.49 19.62
CA GLU A 198 -16.63 3.85 21.02
C GLU A 198 -17.90 4.30 21.75
N ALA A 199 -18.69 5.18 21.14
CA ALA A 199 -19.91 5.70 21.74
C ALA A 199 -21.00 4.64 21.95
N LYS A 200 -21.00 3.57 21.14
CA LYS A 200 -22.02 2.50 21.19
C LYS A 200 -21.51 1.19 21.78
N GLY A 201 -20.22 1.09 22.14
CA GLY A 201 -19.61 -0.14 22.62
C GLY A 201 -19.63 -1.27 21.56
N LEU A 202 -19.46 -0.91 20.28
CA LEU A 202 -19.43 -1.85 19.16
C LEU A 202 -17.99 -2.21 18.79
N ASP A 203 -17.79 -3.37 18.16
CA ASP A 203 -16.52 -3.67 17.49
C ASP A 203 -16.38 -2.75 16.27
N MET A 204 -15.22 -2.11 16.12
CA MET A 204 -14.91 -1.21 15.01
C MET A 204 -15.09 -1.87 13.64
N LYS A 205 -14.93 -3.20 13.56
CA LYS A 205 -15.12 -3.97 12.31
C LYS A 205 -16.58 -4.01 11.85
N ASP A 206 -17.51 -3.79 12.76
CA ASP A 206 -18.95 -3.86 12.51
C ASP A 206 -19.58 -2.48 12.27
N VAL A 207 -18.76 -1.43 12.22
CA VAL A 207 -19.21 -0.05 12.04
C VAL A 207 -18.77 0.49 10.68
N ASP A 208 -19.76 0.94 9.90
CA ASP A 208 -19.55 1.66 8.64
C ASP A 208 -20.43 2.90 8.60
N VAL A 209 -19.80 4.08 8.61
CA VAL A 209 -20.44 5.39 8.61
C VAL A 209 -20.04 6.13 7.34
N PRO A 210 -20.95 6.26 6.36
CA PRO A 210 -20.70 7.08 5.18
C PRO A 210 -20.48 8.55 5.57
N VAL A 211 -19.40 9.14 5.04
CA VAL A 211 -19.09 10.58 5.18
C VAL A 211 -19.11 11.22 3.79
N VAL A 212 -19.80 12.35 3.66
CA VAL A 212 -19.97 13.12 2.42
C VAL A 212 -19.70 14.60 2.66
N GLY A 213 -19.42 15.37 1.61
CA GLY A 213 -19.17 16.82 1.67
C GLY A 213 -18.43 17.36 0.46
#